data_AF-A0A4E0R1H1-F1
#
_entry.id   AF-A0A4E0R1H1-F1
#
_cell.length_a   1.000
_cell.length_b   1.000
_cell.length_c   1.000
_cell.angle_alpha   90.00
_cell.angle_beta   90.00
_cell.angle_gamma   90.00
#
_symmetry.space_group_name_H-M   'P 1'
#
loop_
_entity.id
_entity.type
_entity.pdbx_description
1 polymer ?
#
loop_
_entity_poly.entity_id
_entity_poly.type
_entity_poly.pdbx_seq_one_letter_code
_entity_poly.pdbx_strand_id
1 'polypeptide(L)'
;MHISPLIRMGHRNFTNASFHDHHSKNLLHTTFPLSPIEVLGVTSDPEACMAVGGSCIILPGTDLAENVTAPDIWDIDVQAQNLVRVDLQSLINLHGSERQFLGSQSCRQLTELIVTQLLRNYETEAKCVLLELAENMRCAATSPLQYEALMRWTQLILPYTASDPYWRTFSGRVLSSAMIFVTSRLPVTDESEYDRQLIILSARMLCFLMRCIAHSIPTSANEISKFSPVSVAQLVPYLRAGATDGVQVVPLRMCLCIRLTAAHCVAWCLSQPVFPAGTLVTHINSLFCGLVQLLYDVFQCETRVYLLSVLRSLLESTKMTNHLDLAEQMVYVLDHFWQLGTSSSPFIAQICLLGAL
;
A
#
# COMPACT_ATOMS: atom_id res chain seq x y z
N MET A 1 18.07 -7.73 -41.28
CA MET A 1 16.82 -7.54 -40.51
C MET A 1 16.57 -8.81 -39.71
N HIS A 2 17.12 -8.89 -38.50
CA HIS A 2 16.91 -10.01 -37.58
C HIS A 2 15.86 -9.59 -36.54
N ILE A 3 14.65 -10.10 -36.70
CA ILE A 3 13.58 -10.01 -35.70
C ILE A 3 13.78 -11.18 -34.74
N SER A 4 13.88 -10.88 -33.44
CA SER A 4 14.11 -11.81 -32.34
C SER A 4 13.03 -12.91 -32.24
N PRO A 5 13.36 -14.15 -31.80
CA PRO A 5 12.43 -15.29 -31.81
C PRO A 5 11.18 -15.14 -30.92
N LEU A 6 11.20 -14.19 -29.98
CA LEU A 6 10.09 -13.93 -29.05
C LEU A 6 8.81 -13.45 -29.74
N ILE A 7 8.90 -12.77 -30.90
CA ILE A 7 7.72 -12.27 -31.61
C ILE A 7 7.12 -13.34 -32.56
N ARG A 8 7.90 -14.38 -32.92
CA ARG A 8 7.36 -15.50 -33.73
C ARG A 8 6.55 -16.52 -32.94
N MET A 9 6.56 -16.45 -31.61
CA MET A 9 5.66 -17.25 -30.76
C MET A 9 4.23 -16.67 -30.65
N GLY A 10 3.95 -15.53 -31.28
CA GLY A 10 2.60 -14.94 -31.29
C GLY A 10 1.62 -15.56 -32.30
N HIS A 11 2.05 -16.48 -33.18
CA HIS A 11 1.18 -16.96 -34.27
C HIS A 11 1.17 -18.47 -34.54
N ARG A 12 1.84 -19.30 -33.75
CA ARG A 12 1.72 -20.76 -33.86
C ARG A 12 1.68 -21.42 -32.48
N ASN A 13 0.56 -22.10 -32.22
CA ASN A 13 0.29 -23.07 -31.16
C ASN A 13 -0.17 -22.52 -29.78
N PHE A 14 -1.37 -21.94 -29.77
CA PHE A 14 -2.26 -21.84 -28.60
C PHE A 14 -2.88 -23.20 -28.21
N THR A 15 -2.09 -24.26 -28.02
CA THR A 15 -2.63 -25.61 -27.74
C THR A 15 -1.88 -26.43 -26.69
N ASN A 16 -1.04 -25.83 -25.84
CA ASN A 16 -0.44 -26.54 -24.70
C ASN A 16 -0.74 -25.82 -23.37
N ALA A 17 -1.94 -26.04 -22.85
CA ALA A 17 -2.43 -25.46 -21.59
C ALA A 17 -1.61 -25.90 -20.35
N SER A 18 -0.97 -27.07 -20.36
CA SER A 18 -0.28 -27.62 -19.17
C SER A 18 1.10 -27.01 -18.90
N PHE A 19 1.80 -26.51 -19.93
CA PHE A 19 3.17 -26.00 -19.79
C PHE A 19 3.20 -24.53 -19.34
N HIS A 20 2.22 -23.73 -19.78
CA HIS A 20 2.06 -22.34 -19.36
C HIS A 20 1.58 -22.21 -17.91
N ASP A 21 0.79 -23.17 -17.45
CA ASP A 21 0.17 -23.15 -16.14
C ASP A 21 1.19 -23.39 -15.00
N HIS A 22 2.19 -24.25 -15.19
CA HIS A 22 3.21 -24.49 -14.16
C HIS A 22 4.27 -23.38 -14.02
N HIS A 23 4.70 -22.74 -15.12
CA HIS A 23 5.73 -21.69 -15.04
C HIS A 23 5.19 -20.35 -14.56
N SER A 24 3.99 -19.94 -14.98
CA SER A 24 3.34 -18.73 -14.47
C SER A 24 2.95 -18.87 -13.00
N LYS A 25 2.43 -20.04 -12.59
CA LYS A 25 2.18 -20.37 -11.17
C LYS A 25 3.48 -20.32 -10.35
N ASN A 26 4.56 -20.96 -10.80
CA ASN A 26 5.82 -20.94 -10.05
C ASN A 26 6.41 -19.53 -9.93
N LEU A 27 6.40 -18.72 -11.00
CA LEU A 27 6.94 -17.36 -10.94
C LEU A 27 6.16 -16.52 -9.91
N LEU A 28 4.83 -16.50 -9.97
CA LEU A 28 4.00 -15.70 -9.08
C LEU A 28 4.01 -16.19 -7.63
N HIS A 29 4.06 -17.51 -7.41
CA HIS A 29 4.12 -18.07 -6.07
C HIS A 29 5.48 -17.91 -5.38
N THR A 30 6.58 -17.80 -6.14
CA THR A 30 7.94 -17.74 -5.58
C THR A 30 8.57 -16.36 -5.60
N THR A 31 8.15 -15.46 -6.50
CA THR A 31 8.82 -14.16 -6.70
C THR A 31 7.97 -12.94 -6.36
N PHE A 32 6.66 -13.12 -6.18
CA PHE A 32 5.74 -12.02 -5.87
C PHE A 32 5.54 -11.72 -4.38
N PRO A 33 5.64 -12.68 -3.44
CA PRO A 33 5.63 -12.40 -2.01
C PRO A 33 6.81 -11.50 -1.60
N LEU A 34 6.63 -10.75 -0.52
CA LEU A 34 7.72 -10.02 0.13
C LEU A 34 8.83 -10.98 0.59
N SER A 35 10.07 -10.52 0.45
CA SER A 35 11.22 -11.19 1.04
C SER A 35 11.22 -11.07 2.57
N PRO A 36 11.88 -12.00 3.29
CA PRO A 36 12.01 -11.91 4.74
C PRO A 36 12.65 -10.60 5.23
N ILE A 37 13.57 -10.02 4.45
CA ILE A 37 14.28 -8.79 4.83
C ILE A 37 13.36 -7.55 4.72
N GLU A 38 12.48 -7.50 3.71
CA GLU A 38 11.46 -6.47 3.59
C GLU A 38 10.43 -6.55 4.73
N VAL A 39 9.98 -7.77 5.08
CA VAL A 39 9.07 -8.00 6.21
C VAL A 39 9.72 -7.56 7.52
N LEU A 40 10.98 -7.96 7.74
CA LEU A 40 11.73 -7.59 8.94
C LEU A 40 11.94 -6.08 9.03
N GLY A 41 12.31 -5.42 7.93
CA GLY A 41 12.59 -4.00 7.87
C GLY A 41 11.42 -3.15 8.35
N VAL A 42 10.29 -3.28 7.68
CA VAL A 42 9.11 -2.44 7.97
C VAL A 42 8.50 -2.77 9.34
N THR A 43 8.63 -4.00 9.82
CA THR A 43 8.11 -4.38 11.16
C THR A 43 9.08 -4.07 12.30
N SER A 44 10.35 -3.75 12.03
CA SER A 44 11.36 -3.46 13.05
C SER A 44 11.74 -1.99 13.15
N ASP A 45 11.74 -1.26 12.03
CA ASP A 45 11.98 0.18 11.99
C ASP A 45 11.11 0.84 10.91
N PRO A 46 9.78 0.93 11.16
CA PRO A 46 8.86 1.46 10.17
C PRO A 46 9.11 2.94 9.86
N GLU A 47 9.62 3.73 10.81
CA GLU A 47 9.93 5.14 10.58
C GLU A 47 11.09 5.28 9.58
N ALA A 48 12.21 4.58 9.82
CA ALA A 48 13.34 4.63 8.89
C ALA A 48 12.98 4.11 7.50
N CYS A 49 12.09 3.12 7.41
CA CYS A 49 11.61 2.61 6.13
C CYS A 49 10.71 3.62 5.38
N MET A 50 10.09 4.59 6.05
CA MET A 50 9.32 5.66 5.40
C MET A 50 10.18 6.83 4.93
N ALA A 51 11.40 6.96 5.45
CA ALA A 51 12.33 8.01 5.03
C ALA A 51 12.63 7.89 3.53
N VAL A 52 12.94 9.02 2.89
CA VAL A 52 13.21 9.07 1.43
C VAL A 52 14.34 8.12 1.01
N GLY A 53 15.30 7.88 1.91
CA GLY A 53 16.42 6.97 1.67
C GLY A 53 16.14 5.49 1.98
N GLY A 54 14.99 5.16 2.59
CA GLY A 54 14.73 3.83 3.15
C GLY A 54 15.64 3.49 4.34
N SER A 55 15.54 2.23 4.79
CA SER A 55 16.39 1.69 5.85
C SER A 55 17.22 0.52 5.33
N CYS A 56 18.52 0.55 5.60
CA CYS A 56 19.41 -0.58 5.31
C CYS A 56 19.23 -1.66 6.38
N ILE A 57 18.63 -2.78 5.98
CA ILE A 57 18.34 -3.91 6.85
C ILE A 57 19.34 -5.02 6.56
N ILE A 58 19.83 -5.67 7.60
CA ILE A 58 20.72 -6.84 7.52
C ILE A 58 19.97 -8.02 8.12
N LEU A 59 19.83 -9.10 7.35
CA LEU A 59 19.16 -10.29 7.85
C LEU A 59 20.08 -11.02 8.84
N PRO A 60 19.60 -11.36 10.07
CA PRO A 60 20.42 -12.04 11.07
C PRO A 60 21.05 -13.32 10.53
N GLY A 61 22.37 -13.47 10.71
CA GLY A 61 23.10 -14.65 10.27
C GLY A 61 23.45 -14.67 8.77
N THR A 62 23.31 -13.55 8.06
CA THR A 62 23.75 -13.41 6.66
C THR A 62 24.49 -12.09 6.45
N ASP A 63 25.34 -12.04 5.42
CA ASP A 63 25.98 -10.79 4.95
C ASP A 63 25.07 -10.02 3.96
N LEU A 64 23.81 -10.45 3.81
CA LEU A 64 22.87 -9.82 2.89
C LEU A 64 22.27 -8.57 3.53
N ALA A 65 22.57 -7.42 2.94
CA ALA A 65 21.99 -6.14 3.27
C ALA A 65 21.11 -5.64 2.12
N GLU A 66 19.89 -5.22 2.42
CA GLU A 66 18.96 -4.67 1.44
C GLU A 66 18.39 -3.35 1.96
N ASN A 67 18.18 -2.40 1.06
CA ASN A 67 17.51 -1.16 1.40
C ASN A 67 16.00 -1.36 1.30
N VAL A 68 15.30 -1.19 2.41
CA VAL A 68 13.86 -1.42 2.51
C VAL A 68 13.14 -0.08 2.61
N THR A 69 12.18 0.13 1.72
CA THR A 69 11.32 1.31 1.67
C THR A 69 9.87 0.90 1.85
N ALA A 70 9.21 1.44 2.87
CA ALA A 70 7.80 1.18 3.13
C ALA A 70 6.86 1.64 1.99
N PRO A 71 7.12 2.77 1.28
CA PRO A 71 6.33 3.15 0.11
C PRO A 71 6.31 2.11 -1.01
N ASP A 72 7.43 1.44 -1.31
CA ASP A 72 7.46 0.37 -2.33
C ASP A 72 6.54 -0.81 -1.95
N ILE A 73 6.30 -0.97 -0.66
CA ILE A 73 5.39 -1.97 -0.11
C ILE A 73 3.96 -1.43 -0.14
N TRP A 74 3.69 -0.19 0.26
CA TRP A 74 2.32 0.32 0.37
C TRP A 74 1.72 0.82 -0.96
N ASP A 75 2.53 1.43 -1.84
CA ASP A 75 2.14 2.21 -3.03
C ASP A 75 2.44 1.53 -4.38
N ILE A 76 1.98 0.30 -4.57
CA ILE A 76 2.14 -0.37 -5.87
C ILE A 76 1.51 0.41 -7.04
N ASP A 77 0.47 1.20 -6.80
CA ASP A 77 -0.19 1.99 -7.86
C ASP A 77 0.66 3.17 -8.36
N VAL A 78 1.39 3.85 -7.48
CA VAL A 78 2.35 4.91 -7.87
C VAL A 78 3.51 4.30 -8.63
N GLN A 79 4.00 3.16 -8.16
CA GLN A 79 5.03 2.39 -8.84
C GLN A 79 4.56 1.95 -10.23
N ALA A 80 3.34 1.41 -10.36
CA ALA A 80 2.76 1.00 -11.63
C ALA A 80 2.65 2.18 -12.61
N GLN A 81 2.21 3.37 -12.16
CA GLN A 81 2.18 4.57 -13.00
C GLN A 81 3.57 4.97 -13.52
N ASN A 82 4.60 4.82 -12.69
CA ASN A 82 5.98 5.06 -13.12
C ASN A 82 6.46 3.99 -14.10
N LEU A 83 6.12 2.71 -13.86
CA LEU A 83 6.43 1.59 -14.75
C LEU A 83 5.73 1.72 -16.11
N VAL A 84 4.54 2.33 -16.19
CA VAL A 84 3.85 2.63 -17.46
C VAL A 84 4.67 3.58 -18.35
N ARG A 85 5.51 4.44 -17.78
CA ARG A 85 6.38 5.37 -18.51
C ARG A 85 7.64 4.69 -19.05
N VAL A 86 7.94 3.48 -18.60
CA VAL A 86 9.14 2.76 -19.02
C VAL A 86 8.91 2.14 -20.39
N ASP A 87 9.74 2.54 -21.36
CA ASP A 87 9.80 1.91 -22.66
C ASP A 87 10.52 0.56 -22.57
N LEU A 88 9.78 -0.52 -22.82
CA LEU A 88 10.32 -1.89 -22.84
C LEU A 88 11.43 -2.05 -23.88
N GLN A 89 11.35 -1.34 -25.01
CA GLN A 89 12.37 -1.41 -26.05
C GLN A 89 13.68 -0.78 -25.57
N SER A 90 13.58 0.32 -24.82
CA SER A 90 14.72 0.93 -24.14
C SER A 90 15.30 0.01 -23.06
N LEU A 91 14.47 -0.66 -22.24
CA LEU A 91 14.92 -1.63 -21.22
C LEU A 91 15.67 -2.85 -21.81
N ILE A 92 15.17 -3.40 -22.92
CA ILE A 92 15.76 -4.58 -23.57
C ILE A 92 17.05 -4.21 -24.32
N ASN A 93 17.18 -2.96 -24.78
CA ASN A 93 18.33 -2.46 -25.54
C ASN A 93 19.43 -1.81 -24.69
N LEU A 94 19.35 -1.87 -23.35
CA LEU A 94 20.39 -1.30 -22.48
C LEU A 94 21.73 -2.02 -22.69
N HIS A 95 22.72 -1.26 -23.14
CA HIS A 95 24.09 -1.72 -23.36
C HIS A 95 25.04 -0.80 -22.58
N GLY A 96 25.61 -1.29 -21.46
CA GLY A 96 26.62 -0.58 -20.67
C GLY A 96 26.18 -0.16 -19.26
N SER A 97 26.71 0.96 -18.77
CA SER A 97 26.56 1.49 -17.40
C SER A 97 25.12 1.83 -16.99
N GLU A 98 24.20 1.92 -17.94
CA GLU A 98 22.75 2.06 -17.70
C GLU A 98 22.14 0.85 -16.95
N ARG A 99 22.85 -0.29 -16.90
CA ARG A 99 22.51 -1.42 -16.04
C ARG A 99 22.55 -1.10 -14.54
N GLN A 100 23.25 -0.05 -14.10
CA GLN A 100 23.28 0.34 -12.68
C GLN A 100 21.92 0.85 -12.19
N PHE A 101 21.09 1.42 -13.07
CA PHE A 101 19.73 1.85 -12.72
C PHE A 101 18.76 0.67 -12.50
N LEU A 102 19.10 -0.52 -13.02
CA LEU A 102 18.35 -1.77 -12.90
C LEU A 102 18.98 -2.77 -11.92
N GLY A 103 20.16 -2.47 -11.38
CA GLY A 103 20.95 -3.39 -10.56
C GLY A 103 20.30 -3.80 -9.24
N SER A 104 19.15 -3.22 -8.89
CA SER A 104 18.41 -3.48 -7.65
C SER A 104 16.91 -3.73 -7.85
N GLN A 105 16.42 -3.93 -9.08
CA GLN A 105 14.99 -4.25 -9.25
C GLN A 105 14.73 -5.70 -8.81
N SER A 106 13.96 -5.87 -7.74
CA SER A 106 13.59 -7.21 -7.27
C SER A 106 12.75 -7.94 -8.33
N CYS A 107 12.82 -9.28 -8.37
CA CYS A 107 12.01 -10.10 -9.27
C CYS A 107 10.50 -9.75 -9.23
N ARG A 108 10.07 -9.22 -8.08
CA ARG A 108 8.73 -8.67 -7.86
C ARG A 108 8.43 -7.46 -8.73
N GLN A 109 9.27 -6.43 -8.72
CA GLN A 109 9.08 -5.21 -9.52
C GLN A 109 9.07 -5.52 -11.04
N LEU A 110 9.92 -6.47 -11.46
CA LEU A 110 9.91 -6.96 -12.84
C LEU A 110 8.59 -7.63 -13.21
N THR A 111 8.05 -8.45 -12.31
CA THR A 111 6.75 -9.11 -12.50
C THR A 111 5.63 -8.09 -12.60
N GLU A 112 5.64 -7.06 -11.75
CA GLU A 112 4.66 -5.97 -11.80
C GLU A 112 4.71 -5.24 -13.14
N LEU A 113 5.90 -4.90 -13.63
CA LEU A 113 6.09 -4.28 -14.93
C LEU A 113 5.52 -5.14 -16.06
N ILE A 114 5.82 -6.44 -16.07
CA ILE A 114 5.31 -7.37 -17.09
C ILE A 114 3.78 -7.36 -17.12
N VAL A 115 3.15 -7.45 -15.94
CA VAL A 115 1.68 -7.49 -15.82
C VAL A 115 1.04 -6.18 -16.27
N THR A 116 1.60 -5.05 -15.86
CA THR A 116 1.15 -3.72 -16.30
C THR A 116 1.23 -3.58 -17.82
N GLN A 117 2.30 -4.08 -18.44
CA GLN A 117 2.49 -4.01 -19.90
C GLN A 117 1.57 -4.98 -20.65
N LEU A 118 1.29 -6.16 -20.09
CA LEU A 118 0.32 -7.10 -20.66
C LEU A 118 -1.09 -6.50 -20.67
N LEU A 119 -1.53 -5.93 -19.55
CA LEU A 119 -2.85 -5.29 -19.46
C LEU A 119 -3.00 -4.09 -20.38
N ARG A 120 -1.92 -3.34 -20.59
CA ARG A 120 -1.92 -2.18 -21.50
C ARG A 120 -2.05 -2.58 -22.97
N ASN A 121 -1.35 -3.64 -23.39
CA ASN A 121 -1.22 -3.99 -24.81
C ASN A 121 -2.24 -5.05 -25.26
N TYR A 122 -2.77 -5.84 -24.32
CA TYR A 122 -3.64 -7.00 -24.60
C TYR A 122 -4.79 -7.06 -23.59
N GLU A 123 -5.45 -5.93 -23.34
CA GLU A 123 -6.40 -5.75 -22.23
C GLU A 123 -7.46 -6.87 -22.16
N THR A 124 -8.10 -7.23 -23.28
CA THR A 124 -9.19 -8.21 -23.30
C THR A 124 -8.69 -9.62 -22.99
N GLU A 125 -7.64 -10.09 -23.66
CA GLU A 125 -7.09 -11.43 -23.48
C GLU A 125 -6.39 -11.58 -22.12
N ALA A 126 -5.66 -10.54 -21.69
CA ALA A 126 -4.95 -10.54 -20.42
C ALA A 126 -5.92 -10.60 -19.24
N LYS A 127 -7.04 -9.86 -19.26
CA LYS A 127 -8.01 -9.84 -18.15
C LYS A 127 -8.54 -11.23 -17.79
N CYS A 128 -8.89 -12.05 -18.77
CA CYS A 128 -9.42 -13.39 -18.51
C CYS A 128 -8.35 -14.32 -17.91
N VAL A 129 -7.15 -14.36 -18.50
CA VAL A 129 -6.04 -15.21 -18.03
C VAL A 129 -5.59 -14.79 -16.63
N LEU A 130 -5.47 -13.49 -16.38
CA LEU A 130 -5.05 -12.97 -15.07
C LEU A 130 -6.10 -13.23 -13.99
N LEU A 131 -7.40 -13.27 -14.34
CA LEU A 131 -8.47 -13.59 -13.41
C LEU A 131 -8.43 -15.06 -12.99
N GLU A 132 -8.20 -15.97 -13.94
CA GLU A 132 -8.04 -17.41 -13.66
C GLU A 132 -6.83 -17.66 -12.75
N LEU A 133 -5.70 -17.01 -13.04
CA LEU A 133 -4.51 -17.08 -12.18
C LEU A 133 -4.80 -16.55 -10.77
N ALA A 134 -5.49 -15.42 -10.66
CA ALA A 134 -5.82 -14.82 -9.36
C ALA A 134 -6.81 -15.68 -8.55
N GLU A 135 -7.79 -16.32 -9.18
CA GLU A 135 -8.69 -17.29 -8.52
C GLU A 135 -7.94 -18.52 -8.02
N ASN A 136 -7.00 -19.05 -8.81
CA ASN A 136 -6.16 -20.16 -8.39
C ASN A 136 -5.32 -19.78 -7.16
N MET A 137 -4.71 -18.59 -7.17
CA MET A 137 -3.97 -18.07 -6.01
C MET A 137 -4.87 -17.90 -4.78
N ARG A 138 -6.09 -17.39 -4.96
CA ARG A 138 -7.08 -17.23 -3.88
C ARG A 138 -7.46 -18.56 -3.25
N CYS A 139 -7.71 -19.58 -4.06
CA CYS A 139 -8.04 -20.92 -3.57
C CYS A 139 -6.87 -21.58 -2.84
N ALA A 140 -5.63 -21.25 -3.21
CA ALA A 140 -4.42 -21.80 -2.60
C ALA A 140 -3.89 -21.00 -1.38
N ALA A 141 -4.42 -19.80 -1.12
CA ALA A 141 -3.90 -18.91 -0.08
C ALA A 141 -4.23 -19.41 1.34
N THR A 142 -3.21 -19.82 2.08
CA THR A 142 -3.31 -20.32 3.46
C THR A 142 -2.44 -19.56 4.46
N SER A 143 -1.53 -18.69 4.00
CA SER A 143 -0.59 -17.93 4.81
C SER A 143 -0.73 -16.41 4.61
N PRO A 144 -0.27 -15.58 5.56
CA PRO A 144 -0.41 -14.14 5.44
C PRO A 144 0.28 -13.57 4.18
N LEU A 145 1.47 -14.05 3.84
CA LEU A 145 2.20 -13.58 2.65
C LEU A 145 1.54 -13.98 1.33
N GLN A 146 0.83 -15.12 1.27
CA GLN A 146 0.04 -15.47 0.09
C GLN A 146 -1.16 -14.55 -0.09
N TYR A 147 -1.85 -14.19 1.00
CA TYR A 147 -2.92 -13.19 0.95
C TYR A 147 -2.38 -11.79 0.60
N GLU A 148 -1.21 -11.42 1.11
CA GLU A 148 -0.54 -10.16 0.77
C GLU A 148 -0.23 -10.10 -0.74
N ALA A 149 0.41 -11.15 -1.27
CA ALA A 149 0.74 -11.27 -2.68
C ALA A 149 -0.51 -11.19 -3.56
N LEU A 150 -1.58 -11.91 -3.19
CA LEU A 150 -2.84 -11.87 -3.91
C LEU A 150 -3.49 -10.48 -3.90
N MET A 151 -3.49 -9.78 -2.76
CA MET A 151 -4.03 -8.43 -2.67
C MET A 151 -3.18 -7.43 -3.45
N ARG A 152 -1.86 -7.52 -3.36
CA ARG A 152 -0.96 -6.66 -4.13
C ARG A 152 -1.16 -6.84 -5.63
N TRP A 153 -1.29 -8.09 -6.08
CA TRP A 153 -1.60 -8.41 -7.47
C TRP A 153 -2.93 -7.80 -7.91
N THR A 154 -3.96 -7.97 -7.08
CA THR A 154 -5.29 -7.44 -7.37
C THR A 154 -5.30 -5.90 -7.36
N GLN A 155 -4.51 -5.27 -6.49
CA GLN A 155 -4.33 -3.82 -6.45
C GLN A 155 -3.63 -3.29 -7.71
N LEU A 156 -2.59 -3.97 -8.19
CA LEU A 156 -1.82 -3.59 -9.39
C LEU A 156 -2.71 -3.46 -10.63
N ILE A 157 -3.63 -4.40 -10.79
CA ILE A 157 -4.46 -4.52 -11.99
C ILE A 157 -5.76 -3.71 -11.89
N LEU A 158 -6.11 -3.25 -10.69
CA LEU A 158 -7.36 -2.56 -10.39
C LEU A 158 -7.66 -1.37 -11.33
N PRO A 159 -6.68 -0.52 -11.71
CA PRO A 159 -6.95 0.58 -12.64
C PRO A 159 -7.49 0.14 -14.00
N TYR A 160 -7.18 -1.09 -14.44
CA TYR A 160 -7.61 -1.66 -15.72
C TYR A 160 -8.91 -2.46 -15.60
N THR A 161 -9.24 -2.93 -14.39
CA THR A 161 -10.30 -3.92 -14.17
C THR A 161 -11.47 -3.41 -13.34
N ALA A 162 -11.38 -2.22 -12.75
CA ALA A 162 -12.40 -1.66 -11.87
C ALA A 162 -13.81 -1.57 -12.48
N SER A 163 -13.93 -1.37 -13.79
CA SER A 163 -15.23 -1.33 -14.48
C SER A 163 -15.83 -2.72 -14.72
N ASP A 164 -15.02 -3.77 -14.71
CA ASP A 164 -15.44 -5.15 -14.98
C ASP A 164 -16.14 -5.75 -13.75
N PRO A 165 -17.40 -6.22 -13.88
CA PRO A 165 -18.16 -6.77 -12.76
C PRO A 165 -17.54 -8.04 -12.14
N TYR A 166 -16.86 -8.87 -12.94
CA TYR A 166 -16.20 -10.08 -12.44
C TYR A 166 -15.02 -9.71 -11.55
N TRP A 167 -14.20 -8.76 -12.00
CA TRP A 167 -13.07 -8.25 -11.22
C TRP A 167 -13.52 -7.49 -9.97
N ARG A 168 -14.58 -6.67 -10.05
CA ARG A 168 -15.17 -6.05 -8.84
C ARG A 168 -15.59 -7.08 -7.80
N THR A 169 -16.28 -8.14 -8.25
CA THR A 169 -16.71 -9.24 -7.38
C THR A 169 -15.52 -10.00 -6.80
N PHE A 170 -14.49 -10.23 -7.60
CA PHE A 170 -13.25 -10.86 -7.18
C PHE A 170 -12.51 -10.03 -6.12
N SER A 171 -12.25 -8.75 -6.37
CA SER A 171 -11.59 -7.84 -5.44
C SER A 171 -12.31 -7.78 -4.08
N GLY A 172 -13.65 -7.73 -4.09
CA GLY A 172 -14.45 -7.81 -2.87
C GLY A 172 -14.30 -9.12 -2.11
N ARG A 173 -14.21 -10.26 -2.80
CA ARG A 173 -13.95 -11.56 -2.16
C ARG A 173 -12.55 -11.63 -1.58
N VAL A 174 -11.52 -11.19 -2.32
CA VAL A 174 -10.13 -11.15 -1.83
C VAL A 174 -10.03 -10.32 -0.56
N LEU A 175 -10.60 -9.10 -0.56
CA LEU A 175 -10.57 -8.25 0.62
C LEU A 175 -11.33 -8.86 1.80
N SER A 176 -12.53 -9.41 1.56
CA SER A 176 -13.33 -10.04 2.62
C SER A 176 -12.60 -11.23 3.25
N SER A 177 -11.96 -12.07 2.43
CA SER A 177 -11.16 -13.20 2.91
C SER A 177 -9.97 -12.73 3.75
N ALA A 178 -9.25 -11.69 3.30
CA ALA A 178 -8.14 -11.12 4.06
C ALA A 178 -8.60 -10.50 5.40
N MET A 179 -9.71 -9.76 5.41
CA MET A 179 -10.30 -9.20 6.63
C MET A 179 -10.66 -10.29 7.64
N ILE A 180 -11.34 -11.35 7.20
CA ILE A 180 -11.69 -12.49 8.06
C ILE A 180 -10.41 -13.17 8.58
N PHE A 181 -9.41 -13.34 7.71
CA PHE A 181 -8.14 -13.95 8.09
C PHE A 181 -7.40 -13.14 9.15
N VAL A 182 -7.28 -11.82 8.98
CA VAL A 182 -6.63 -10.90 9.93
C VAL A 182 -7.38 -10.86 11.25
N THR A 183 -8.68 -10.60 11.21
CA THR A 183 -9.52 -10.44 12.42
C THR A 183 -9.57 -11.70 13.28
N SER A 184 -9.55 -12.89 12.67
CA SER A 184 -9.51 -14.16 13.41
C SER A 184 -8.16 -14.49 14.06
N ARG A 185 -7.11 -13.70 13.80
CA ARG A 185 -5.74 -13.93 14.28
C ARG A 185 -5.18 -12.80 15.12
N LEU A 186 -5.95 -11.73 15.30
CA LEU A 186 -5.67 -10.72 16.32
C LEU A 186 -6.08 -11.26 17.71
N PRO A 187 -5.41 -10.88 18.80
CA PRO A 187 -4.34 -9.89 18.90
C PRO A 187 -2.97 -10.39 18.47
N VAL A 188 -2.11 -9.48 18.00
CA VAL A 188 -0.66 -9.73 17.83
C VAL A 188 0.04 -9.42 19.15
N THR A 189 0.72 -10.41 19.72
CA THR A 189 1.29 -10.30 21.08
C THR A 189 2.79 -10.50 21.13
N ASP A 190 3.39 -11.08 20.09
CA ASP A 190 4.82 -11.35 20.02
C ASP A 190 5.44 -10.79 18.74
N GLU A 191 6.76 -10.95 18.61
CA GLU A 191 7.50 -10.55 17.42
C GLU A 191 7.88 -11.73 16.52
N SER A 192 7.10 -12.81 16.55
CA SER A 192 7.32 -14.00 15.73
C SER A 192 7.26 -13.66 14.24
N GLU A 193 7.89 -14.50 13.43
CA GLU A 193 7.85 -14.34 11.98
C GLU A 193 6.40 -14.32 11.45
N TYR A 194 5.53 -15.16 12.03
CA TYR A 194 4.13 -15.20 11.65
C TYR A 194 3.40 -13.89 11.99
N ASP A 195 3.60 -13.35 13.19
CA ASP A 195 3.00 -12.09 13.62
C ASP A 195 3.51 -10.93 12.74
N ARG A 196 4.79 -10.89 12.38
CA ARG A 196 5.34 -9.92 11.40
C ARG A 196 4.62 -10.00 10.06
N GLN A 197 4.43 -11.21 9.53
CA GLN A 197 3.72 -11.42 8.27
C GLN A 197 2.24 -11.01 8.38
N LEU A 198 1.60 -11.21 9.54
CA LEU A 198 0.22 -10.79 9.79
C LEU A 198 0.08 -9.26 9.83
N ILE A 199 1.06 -8.55 10.40
CA ILE A 199 1.14 -7.09 10.40
C ILE A 199 1.29 -6.56 8.97
N ILE A 200 2.15 -7.17 8.17
CA ILE A 200 2.32 -6.84 6.75
C ILE A 200 1.04 -7.08 5.96
N LEU A 201 0.35 -8.21 6.20
CA LEU A 201 -0.96 -8.49 5.60
C LEU A 201 -1.99 -7.41 5.97
N SER A 202 -2.01 -6.99 7.24
CA SER A 202 -2.90 -5.94 7.74
C SER A 202 -2.62 -4.62 7.04
N ALA A 203 -1.35 -4.25 6.89
CA ALA A 203 -0.95 -3.05 6.17
C ALA A 203 -1.44 -3.08 4.70
N ARG A 204 -1.17 -4.18 3.97
CA ARG A 204 -1.66 -4.37 2.59
C ARG A 204 -3.18 -4.28 2.49
N MET A 205 -3.89 -4.88 3.44
CA MET A 205 -5.35 -4.89 3.47
C MET A 205 -5.89 -3.46 3.55
N LEU A 206 -5.30 -2.58 4.37
CA LEU A 206 -5.70 -1.17 4.47
C LEU A 206 -5.46 -0.42 3.16
N CYS A 207 -4.27 -0.58 2.55
CA CYS A 207 -3.94 0.01 1.27
C CYS A 207 -4.95 -0.45 0.20
N PHE A 208 -5.13 -1.76 0.05
CA PHE A 208 -6.01 -2.34 -0.96
C PHE A 208 -7.48 -1.94 -0.77
N LEU A 209 -7.96 -1.84 0.48
CA LEU A 209 -9.30 -1.34 0.80
C LEU A 209 -9.49 0.08 0.26
N MET A 210 -8.56 1.00 0.53
CA MET A 210 -8.68 2.39 0.06
C MET A 210 -8.71 2.48 -1.47
N ARG A 211 -7.91 1.66 -2.15
CA ARG A 211 -7.91 1.59 -3.62
C ARG A 211 -9.23 1.02 -4.15
N CYS A 212 -9.76 -0.04 -3.53
CA CYS A 212 -11.08 -0.57 -3.87
C CYS A 212 -12.17 0.50 -3.75
N ILE A 213 -12.16 1.29 -2.67
CA ILE A 213 -13.13 2.38 -2.47
C ILE A 213 -13.02 3.42 -3.60
N ALA A 214 -11.80 3.91 -3.88
CA ALA A 214 -11.59 4.93 -4.90
C ALA A 214 -12.02 4.47 -6.30
N HIS A 215 -11.80 3.20 -6.62
CA HIS A 215 -12.15 2.61 -7.92
C HIS A 215 -13.59 2.08 -7.99
N SER A 216 -14.31 1.98 -6.87
CA SER A 216 -15.69 1.49 -6.79
C SER A 216 -16.77 2.52 -7.17
N ILE A 217 -16.42 3.51 -8.01
CA ILE A 217 -17.31 4.62 -8.42
C ILE A 217 -18.66 4.04 -8.91
N PRO A 218 -19.80 4.45 -8.31
CA PRO A 218 -21.09 3.88 -8.63
C PRO A 218 -21.51 4.23 -10.06
N THR A 219 -21.76 3.24 -10.90
CA THR A 219 -22.33 3.44 -12.24
C THR A 219 -23.86 3.55 -12.25
N SER A 220 -24.54 3.39 -11.10
CA SER A 220 -25.99 3.67 -10.99
C SER A 220 -26.44 3.79 -9.54
N ALA A 221 -27.54 4.51 -9.31
CA ALA A 221 -28.10 4.85 -8.00
C ALA A 221 -28.57 3.67 -7.15
N ASN A 222 -28.57 2.43 -7.67
CA ASN A 222 -29.04 1.24 -6.96
C ASN A 222 -27.93 0.31 -6.45
N GLU A 223 -26.65 0.59 -6.73
CA GLU A 223 -25.51 -0.16 -6.17
C GLU A 223 -24.85 0.61 -5.01
N ILE A 224 -25.63 0.99 -4.00
CA ILE A 224 -25.12 1.40 -2.68
C ILE A 224 -24.64 0.10 -1.98
N SER A 225 -23.38 -0.29 -2.16
CA SER A 225 -22.20 0.01 -1.31
C SER A 225 -21.75 -1.19 -0.45
N LYS A 226 -21.04 -2.15 -1.07
CA LYS A 226 -20.13 -3.02 -0.30
C LYS A 226 -18.80 -2.33 0.06
N PHE A 227 -18.51 -1.20 -0.58
CA PHE A 227 -17.39 -0.30 -0.30
C PHE A 227 -17.92 1.09 0.05
N SER A 228 -18.76 1.14 1.08
CA SER A 228 -19.41 2.34 1.61
C SER A 228 -18.40 3.36 2.16
N PRO A 229 -18.74 4.66 2.25
CA PRO A 229 -18.11 5.65 3.15
C PRO A 229 -17.71 5.10 4.53
N VAL A 230 -18.49 4.17 5.09
CA VAL A 230 -18.24 3.47 6.36
C VAL A 230 -16.92 2.67 6.34
N SER A 231 -16.37 2.38 5.16
CA SER A 231 -15.11 1.65 5.00
C SER A 231 -13.88 2.50 5.34
N VAL A 232 -13.97 3.82 5.29
CA VAL A 232 -12.89 4.72 5.77
C VAL A 232 -12.80 4.67 7.30
N ALA A 233 -13.92 4.40 7.99
CA ALA A 233 -13.93 4.15 9.43
C ALA A 233 -13.04 2.96 9.82
N GLN A 234 -12.78 2.02 8.90
CA GLN A 234 -11.87 0.90 9.14
C GLN A 234 -10.42 1.37 9.35
N LEU A 235 -10.03 2.58 8.92
CA LEU A 235 -8.70 3.12 9.23
C LEU A 235 -8.56 3.49 10.71
N VAL A 236 -9.66 3.89 11.38
CA VAL A 236 -9.62 4.46 12.73
C VAL A 236 -9.08 3.47 13.77
N PRO A 237 -9.58 2.21 13.87
CA PRO A 237 -9.03 1.24 14.83
C PRO A 237 -7.54 0.95 14.60
N TYR A 238 -7.07 1.00 13.35
CA TYR A 238 -5.68 0.73 13.00
C TYR A 238 -4.77 1.93 13.25
N LEU A 239 -5.25 3.17 13.04
CA LEU A 239 -4.56 4.40 13.49
C LEU A 239 -4.37 4.43 15.01
N ARG A 240 -5.24 3.74 15.74
CA ARG A 240 -5.23 3.63 17.21
C ARG A 240 -4.70 2.27 17.68
N ALA A 241 -3.96 1.54 16.84
CA ALA A 241 -3.43 0.23 17.23
C ALA A 241 -2.59 0.32 18.52
N GLY A 242 -2.79 -0.62 19.43
CA GLY A 242 -2.21 -0.62 20.77
C GLY A 242 -2.98 0.19 21.82
N ALA A 243 -3.99 0.99 21.42
CA ALA A 243 -4.94 1.60 22.35
C ALA A 243 -6.07 0.64 22.75
N THR A 244 -6.79 0.96 23.82
CA THR A 244 -7.89 0.13 24.37
C THR A 244 -9.06 -0.05 23.40
N ASP A 245 -9.31 0.94 22.54
CA ASP A 245 -10.38 0.95 21.54
C ASP A 245 -9.87 0.80 20.10
N GLY A 246 -8.60 0.44 19.94
CA GLY A 246 -7.96 0.14 18.66
C GLY A 246 -7.71 -1.35 18.43
N VAL A 247 -7.03 -1.63 17.32
CA VAL A 247 -6.56 -2.99 17.02
C VAL A 247 -5.51 -3.40 18.04
N GLN A 248 -5.67 -4.59 18.60
CA GLN A 248 -4.80 -5.12 19.64
C GLN A 248 -3.50 -5.66 19.04
N VAL A 249 -2.48 -4.80 19.06
CA VAL A 249 -1.08 -5.14 18.75
C VAL A 249 -0.26 -4.67 19.95
N VAL A 250 0.58 -5.56 20.48
CA VAL A 250 1.38 -5.27 21.67
C VAL A 250 2.78 -4.76 21.33
N PRO A 251 3.53 -5.37 20.39
CA PRO A 251 4.87 -4.90 20.09
C PRO A 251 4.85 -3.50 19.48
N LEU A 252 5.51 -2.54 20.13
CA LEU A 252 5.46 -1.12 19.78
C LEU A 252 5.80 -0.85 18.31
N ARG A 253 6.83 -1.52 17.78
CA ARG A 253 7.29 -1.35 16.39
C ARG A 253 6.24 -1.84 15.38
N MET A 254 5.54 -2.91 15.70
CA MET A 254 4.45 -3.43 14.87
C MET A 254 3.20 -2.57 14.94
N CYS A 255 2.87 -2.04 16.13
CA CYS A 255 1.83 -1.02 16.28
C CYS A 255 2.15 0.18 15.38
N LEU A 256 3.39 0.67 15.45
CA LEU A 256 3.82 1.82 14.69
C LEU A 256 3.75 1.58 13.18
N CYS A 257 4.19 0.40 12.70
CA CYS A 257 4.05 -0.02 11.31
C CYS A 257 2.60 0.12 10.80
N ILE A 258 1.64 -0.44 11.53
CA ILE A 258 0.23 -0.38 11.15
C ILE A 258 -0.31 1.04 11.19
N ARG A 259 0.01 1.80 12.24
CA ARG A 259 -0.49 3.16 12.41
C ARG A 259 0.03 4.09 11.32
N LEU A 260 1.31 3.95 10.97
CA LEU A 260 1.92 4.68 9.85
C LEU A 260 1.30 4.27 8.51
N THR A 261 1.04 2.98 8.29
CA THR A 261 0.32 2.51 7.09
C THR A 261 -1.09 3.13 7.02
N ALA A 262 -1.81 3.18 8.14
CA ALA A 262 -3.16 3.75 8.19
C ALA A 262 -3.14 5.26 7.94
N ALA A 263 -2.18 6.00 8.50
CA ALA A 263 -1.96 7.41 8.22
C ALA A 263 -1.61 7.64 6.75
N HIS A 264 -0.82 6.76 6.17
CA HIS A 264 -0.48 6.77 4.76
C HIS A 264 -1.68 6.50 3.85
N CYS A 265 -2.59 5.60 4.24
CA CYS A 265 -3.87 5.41 3.57
C CYS A 265 -4.73 6.68 3.59
N VAL A 266 -4.76 7.42 4.71
CA VAL A 266 -5.45 8.72 4.80
C VAL A 266 -4.82 9.73 3.84
N ALA A 267 -3.49 9.86 3.85
CA ALA A 267 -2.75 10.75 2.97
C ALA A 267 -3.05 10.46 1.49
N TRP A 268 -3.03 9.18 1.11
CA TRP A 268 -3.35 8.76 -0.24
C TRP A 268 -4.77 9.17 -0.62
N CYS A 269 -5.77 8.90 0.22
CA CYS A 269 -7.16 9.30 -0.03
C CYS A 269 -7.31 10.81 -0.24
N LEU A 270 -6.61 11.62 0.55
CA LEU A 270 -6.61 13.09 0.43
C LEU A 270 -5.95 13.58 -0.86
N SER A 271 -4.98 12.84 -1.40
CA SER A 271 -4.31 13.16 -2.66
C SER A 271 -5.12 12.79 -3.91
N GLN A 272 -6.15 11.95 -3.76
CA GLN A 272 -6.90 11.44 -4.90
C GLN A 272 -7.99 12.43 -5.35
N PRO A 273 -7.99 12.90 -6.61
CA PRO A 273 -8.93 13.92 -7.08
C PRO A 273 -10.38 13.44 -7.15
N VAL A 274 -10.59 12.13 -7.26
CA VAL A 274 -11.92 11.50 -7.40
C VAL A 274 -12.39 10.86 -6.09
N PHE A 275 -11.61 10.96 -5.02
CA PHE A 275 -11.99 10.35 -3.75
C PHE A 275 -13.15 11.13 -3.10
N PRO A 276 -14.23 10.46 -2.66
CA PRO A 276 -15.39 11.15 -2.15
C PRO A 276 -15.09 11.80 -0.79
N ALA A 277 -14.76 13.10 -0.79
CA ALA A 277 -14.33 13.85 0.39
C ALA A 277 -15.31 13.76 1.58
N GLY A 278 -16.62 13.65 1.31
CA GLY A 278 -17.65 13.46 2.35
C GLY A 278 -17.46 12.21 3.23
N THR A 279 -16.73 11.20 2.74
CA THR A 279 -16.41 9.99 3.50
C THR A 279 -15.43 10.25 4.64
N LEU A 280 -14.46 11.14 4.44
CA LEU A 280 -13.49 11.53 5.46
C LEU A 280 -14.11 12.47 6.49
N VAL A 281 -14.99 13.39 6.06
CA VAL A 281 -15.70 14.35 6.94
C VAL A 281 -16.46 13.63 8.05
N THR A 282 -17.10 12.50 7.75
CA THR A 282 -17.90 11.75 8.74
C THR A 282 -17.03 11.20 9.89
N HIS A 283 -15.74 10.98 9.66
CA HIS A 283 -14.82 10.37 10.62
C HIS A 283 -13.69 11.32 11.04
N ILE A 284 -13.81 12.62 10.72
CA ILE A 284 -12.73 13.58 10.91
C ILE A 284 -12.18 13.61 12.34
N ASN A 285 -13.06 13.67 13.35
CA ASN A 285 -12.62 13.75 14.74
C ASN A 285 -11.76 12.54 15.11
N SER A 286 -12.19 11.34 14.74
CA SER A 286 -11.45 10.11 15.04
C SER A 286 -10.14 9.99 14.25
N LEU A 287 -10.13 10.42 12.98
CA LEU A 287 -8.94 10.45 12.15
C LEU A 287 -7.92 11.47 12.68
N PHE A 288 -8.39 12.67 13.03
CA PHE A 288 -7.58 13.74 13.61
C PHE A 288 -6.95 13.28 14.93
N CYS A 289 -7.75 12.78 15.89
CA CYS A 289 -7.23 12.29 17.16
C CYS A 289 -6.21 11.16 16.98
N GLY A 290 -6.48 10.20 16.08
CA GLY A 290 -5.55 9.11 15.80
C GLY A 290 -4.22 9.59 15.20
N LEU A 291 -4.27 10.54 14.25
CA LEU A 291 -3.09 11.15 13.65
C LEU A 291 -2.29 11.99 14.65
N VAL A 292 -2.97 12.77 15.50
CA VAL A 292 -2.31 13.55 16.57
C VAL A 292 -1.62 12.62 17.56
N GLN A 293 -2.29 11.57 18.03
CA GLN A 293 -1.66 10.57 18.90
C GLN A 293 -0.42 9.95 18.23
N LEU A 294 -0.54 9.58 16.95
CA LEU A 294 0.59 9.03 16.20
C LEU A 294 1.75 10.02 16.08
N LEU A 295 1.46 11.31 15.93
CA LEU A 295 2.46 12.37 15.86
C LEU A 295 3.27 12.50 17.17
N TYR A 296 2.65 12.25 18.33
CA TYR A 296 3.35 12.19 19.62
C TYR A 296 4.20 10.92 19.78
N ASP A 297 3.81 9.81 19.16
CA ASP A 297 4.46 8.50 19.32
C ASP A 297 5.65 8.28 18.38
N VAL A 298 5.80 9.11 17.33
CA VAL A 298 6.93 9.03 16.39
C VAL A 298 8.12 9.88 16.84
N PHE A 299 9.33 9.40 16.53
CA PHE A 299 10.56 10.07 16.94
C PHE A 299 11.28 10.79 15.80
N GLN A 300 11.19 10.27 14.58
CA GLN A 300 11.94 10.83 13.46
C GLN A 300 11.31 12.12 12.94
N CYS A 301 12.15 13.11 12.67
CA CYS A 301 11.71 14.41 12.18
C CYS A 301 10.97 14.32 10.84
N GLU A 302 11.46 13.47 9.92
CA GLU A 302 10.83 13.28 8.60
C GLU A 302 9.42 12.69 8.73
N THR A 303 9.25 11.68 9.59
CA THR A 303 7.95 11.10 9.93
C THR A 303 6.99 12.15 10.50
N ARG A 304 7.47 13.02 11.41
CA ARG A 304 6.64 14.10 11.97
C ARG A 304 6.23 15.13 10.93
N VAL A 305 7.15 15.56 10.06
CA VAL A 305 6.85 16.46 8.94
C VAL A 305 5.79 15.86 8.03
N TYR A 306 5.95 14.59 7.68
CA TYR A 306 4.98 13.84 6.87
C TYR A 306 3.60 13.83 7.53
N LEU A 307 3.49 13.42 8.80
CA LEU A 307 2.21 13.34 9.52
C LEU A 307 1.54 14.72 9.71
N LEU A 308 2.33 15.77 9.96
CA LEU A 308 1.82 17.15 9.98
C LEU A 308 1.25 17.57 8.61
N SER A 309 1.86 17.13 7.51
CA SER A 309 1.31 17.33 6.16
C SER A 309 0.00 16.57 5.96
N VAL A 310 -0.11 15.35 6.46
CA VAL A 310 -1.38 14.59 6.40
C VAL A 310 -2.48 15.29 7.18
N LEU A 311 -2.17 15.73 8.41
CA LEU A 311 -3.11 16.51 9.25
C LEU A 311 -3.56 17.80 8.55
N ARG A 312 -2.62 18.53 7.95
CA ARG A 312 -2.91 19.74 7.18
C ARG A 312 -3.91 19.46 6.06
N SER A 313 -3.60 18.48 5.21
CA SER A 313 -4.46 18.12 4.08
C SER A 313 -5.82 17.62 4.53
N LEU A 314 -5.90 16.91 5.67
CA LEU A 314 -7.17 16.49 6.26
C LEU A 314 -8.04 17.70 6.59
N LEU A 315 -7.50 18.67 7.32
CA LEU A 315 -8.22 19.89 7.73
C LEU A 315 -8.64 20.77 6.54
N GLU A 316 -7.76 20.92 5.54
CA GLU A 316 -8.06 21.64 4.30
C GLU A 316 -9.23 20.97 3.55
N SER A 317 -9.18 19.64 3.41
CA SER A 317 -10.17 18.88 2.62
C SER A 317 -11.58 18.90 3.22
N THR A 318 -11.70 19.03 4.54
CA THR A 318 -12.97 18.94 5.26
C THR A 318 -13.56 20.29 5.65
N LYS A 319 -12.87 21.39 5.35
CA LYS A 319 -13.26 22.76 5.72
C LYS A 319 -13.48 22.89 7.24
N MET A 320 -12.36 22.97 7.95
CA MET A 320 -12.21 23.12 9.41
C MET A 320 -13.17 24.14 10.08
N THR A 321 -13.71 25.11 9.34
CA THR A 321 -14.67 26.12 9.83
C THR A 321 -15.89 25.54 10.55
N ASN A 322 -16.23 24.27 10.31
CA ASN A 322 -17.36 23.60 10.95
C ASN A 322 -16.99 22.84 12.24
N HIS A 323 -15.72 22.85 12.67
CA HIS A 323 -15.19 22.03 13.77
C HIS A 323 -14.27 22.83 14.71
N LEU A 324 -14.85 23.77 15.48
CA LEU A 324 -14.13 24.64 16.44
C LEU A 324 -13.27 23.85 17.46
N ASP A 325 -13.76 22.71 17.94
CA ASP A 325 -13.03 21.87 18.90
C ASP A 325 -11.70 21.35 18.34
N LEU A 326 -11.65 21.06 17.04
CA LEU A 326 -10.42 20.63 16.38
C LEU A 326 -9.43 21.79 16.24
N ALA A 327 -9.92 23.02 16.07
CA ALA A 327 -9.07 24.20 16.03
C ALA A 327 -8.36 24.44 17.35
N GLU A 328 -9.07 24.31 18.47
CA GLU A 328 -8.46 24.44 19.79
C GLU A 328 -7.39 23.37 20.02
N GLN A 329 -7.69 22.10 19.73
CA GLN A 329 -6.71 21.02 19.83
C GLN A 329 -5.49 21.25 18.93
N MET A 330 -5.69 21.78 17.74
CA MET A 330 -4.61 22.10 16.81
C MET A 330 -3.66 23.15 17.39
N VAL A 331 -4.17 24.18 18.08
CA VAL A 331 -3.33 25.19 18.74
C VAL A 331 -2.42 24.54 19.79
N TYR A 332 -2.94 23.65 20.64
CA TYR A 332 -2.12 22.94 21.62
C TYR A 332 -1.05 22.05 20.97
N VAL A 333 -1.41 21.36 19.88
CA VAL A 333 -0.46 20.54 19.11
C VAL A 333 0.65 21.41 18.51
N LEU A 334 0.31 22.55 17.89
CA LEU A 334 1.28 23.46 17.32
C LEU A 334 2.20 24.06 18.38
N ASP A 335 1.67 24.49 19.53
CA ASP A 335 2.48 25.04 20.63
C ASP A 335 3.48 23.99 21.16
N HIS A 336 3.02 22.76 21.38
CA HIS A 336 3.89 21.67 21.81
C HIS A 336 5.04 21.42 20.82
N PHE A 337 4.73 21.28 19.52
CA PHE A 337 5.75 21.01 18.51
C PHE A 337 6.62 22.23 18.19
N TRP A 338 6.11 23.45 18.37
CA TRP A 338 6.90 24.68 18.27
C TRP A 338 8.01 24.71 19.33
N GLN A 339 7.69 24.32 20.56
CA GLN A 339 8.68 24.21 21.65
C GLN A 339 9.75 23.15 21.34
N LEU A 340 9.39 22.07 20.63
CA LEU A 340 10.33 21.04 20.18
C LEU A 340 11.14 21.44 18.94
N GLY A 341 10.60 22.34 18.11
CA GLY A 341 11.09 22.67 16.77
C GLY A 341 12.36 23.49 16.67
N THR A 342 13.26 23.44 17.66
CA THR A 342 14.42 24.36 17.74
C THR A 342 15.54 24.08 16.74
N SER A 343 15.48 23.00 15.94
CA SER A 343 16.62 22.53 15.13
C SER A 343 16.33 22.12 13.68
N SER A 344 15.07 22.08 13.23
CA SER A 344 14.72 21.57 11.89
C SER A 344 13.85 22.56 11.11
N SER A 345 14.41 23.20 10.09
CA SER A 345 13.69 24.19 9.27
C SER A 345 12.49 23.61 8.50
N PRO A 346 12.50 22.37 7.96
CA PRO A 346 11.31 21.79 7.34
C PRO A 346 10.18 21.55 8.36
N PHE A 347 10.54 21.19 9.60
CA PHE A 347 9.59 20.97 10.67
C PHE A 347 8.93 22.27 11.12
N ILE A 348 9.73 23.32 11.33
CA ILE A 348 9.23 24.68 11.61
C ILE A 348 8.31 25.16 10.48
N ALA A 349 8.72 24.98 9.22
CA ALA A 349 7.92 25.38 8.07
C ALA A 349 6.56 24.67 8.05
N GLN A 350 6.52 23.37 8.35
CA GLN A 350 5.27 22.62 8.39
C GLN A 350 4.36 23.06 9.54
N ILE A 351 4.92 23.39 10.71
CA ILE A 351 4.18 24.00 11.83
C ILE A 351 3.56 25.34 11.40
N CYS A 352 4.35 26.22 10.77
CA CYS A 352 3.86 27.52 10.29
C CYS A 352 2.76 27.38 9.23
N LEU A 353 2.92 26.45 8.29
CA LEU A 353 1.92 26.18 7.25
C LEU A 353 0.60 25.66 7.82
N LEU A 354 0.67 24.84 8.86
CA LEU A 354 -0.50 24.31 9.54
C LEU A 354 -1.21 25.37 10.40
N GLY A 355 -0.45 26.29 11.02
CA GLY A 355 -1.01 27.44 11.75
C GLY A 355 -1.58 28.56 10.87
N ALA A 356 -1.39 28.49 9.55
CA ALA A 356 -1.96 29.45 8.59
C ALA A 356 -3.34 29.03 8.06
N LEU A 357 -3.80 27.81 8.37
CA LEU A 357 -5.17 27.35 8.13
C LEU A 357 -6.12 27.94 9.17
#